data_AF-A0A0D6M084-F1
#
_entry.id   AF-A0A0D6M084-F1
#
_cell.length_a   1.000
_cell.length_b   1.000
_cell.length_c   1.000
_cell.angle_alpha   90.00
_cell.angle_beta   90.00
_cell.angle_gamma   90.00
#
_symmetry.space_group_name_H-M   'P 1'
#
loop_
_entity.id
_entity.type
_entity.pdbx_description
1 polymer ?
#
loop_
_entity_poly.entity_id
_entity_poly.type
_entity_poly.pdbx_seq_one_letter_code
_entity_poly.pdbx_strand_id
1 'polypeptide(L)'
;MVEVYEQAEKEISEALIGAYRNGAFMQVPNLVELADKMKRSAMSVGANELHRYLSALFAIDNIDEAVNTLHGSDDTIEWDLLTDNRDLSVIPSFERNIKQELDDIRRDTQQEFVDMTRLRHYLSQAIGSAGGAKGAGPEELGADVTLLKVHLEHCRQSYSVNEQQIVSSKNTSGLAAMLPAAEQLEKDWNAMLPPLERKMYPFFIQEEIILSSRALQSLAACQLLIKVLERLGGCRHNATEGASKKGKSSNTSKNEFATHCEALQATLRNGAARLNLRLNEIEEVLKENAFSLVPKIGTDWNEELSELFASQSMVVSDRVYKSYFNSCADIRYFLEHSIV
;
A
#
# COMPACT_ATOMS: atom_id res chain seq x y z
N MET A 1 -6.24 1.36 15.16
CA MET A 1 -5.97 -0.10 15.13
C MET A 1 -4.63 -0.42 15.79
N VAL A 2 -3.52 0.19 15.38
CA VAL A 2 -2.19 0.03 16.03
C VAL A 2 -2.27 0.22 17.55
N GLU A 3 -2.77 1.37 18.00
CA GLU A 3 -2.93 1.70 19.43
C GLU A 3 -3.77 0.68 20.22
N VAL A 4 -4.77 0.06 19.58
CA VAL A 4 -5.63 -0.93 20.23
C VAL A 4 -4.84 -2.19 20.56
N TYR A 5 -3.98 -2.65 19.65
CA TYR A 5 -3.14 -3.82 19.90
C TYR A 5 -2.02 -3.54 20.91
N GLU A 6 -1.40 -2.37 20.86
CA GLU A 6 -0.40 -1.95 21.85
C GLU A 6 -0.99 -1.83 23.26
N GLN A 7 -2.20 -1.26 23.36
CA GLN A 7 -2.90 -1.14 24.62
C GLN A 7 -3.33 -2.52 25.14
N ALA A 8 -3.85 -3.38 24.27
CA ALA A 8 -4.22 -4.74 24.64
C ALA A 8 -3.02 -5.55 25.16
N GLU A 9 -1.84 -5.43 24.56
CA GLU A 9 -0.63 -6.09 25.04
C GLU A 9 -0.27 -5.68 26.48
N LYS A 10 -0.34 -4.37 26.78
CA LYS A 10 -0.11 -3.83 28.12
C LYS A 10 -1.15 -4.34 29.12
N GLU A 11 -2.43 -4.25 28.77
CA GLU A 11 -3.52 -4.67 29.64
C GLU A 11 -3.49 -6.17 29.94
N ILE A 12 -3.21 -7.02 28.93
CA ILE A 12 -3.08 -8.46 29.13
C ILE A 12 -1.88 -8.78 30.02
N SER A 13 -0.75 -8.09 29.82
CA SER A 13 0.43 -8.24 30.67
C SER A 13 0.16 -7.87 32.13
N GLU A 14 -0.55 -6.77 32.37
CA GLU A 14 -0.98 -6.35 33.71
C GLU A 14 -1.97 -7.35 34.32
N ALA A 15 -2.92 -7.87 33.53
CA ALA A 15 -3.87 -8.88 33.97
C ALA A 15 -3.17 -10.19 34.36
N LEU A 16 -2.13 -10.61 33.63
CA LEU A 16 -1.30 -11.76 33.98
C LEU A 16 -0.61 -11.57 35.33
N ILE A 17 0.02 -10.41 35.54
CA ILE A 17 0.66 -10.07 36.83
C ILE A 17 -0.38 -10.10 37.95
N GLY A 18 -1.56 -9.52 37.72
CA GLY A 18 -2.68 -9.54 38.66
C GLY A 18 -3.16 -10.95 38.99
N ALA A 19 -3.26 -11.83 38.00
CA ALA A 19 -3.68 -13.22 38.19
C ALA A 19 -2.70 -13.99 39.08
N TYR A 20 -1.38 -13.81 38.89
CA TYR A 20 -0.36 -14.39 39.77
C TYR A 20 -0.44 -13.83 41.19
N ARG A 21 -0.57 -12.50 41.35
CA ARG A 21 -0.64 -11.83 42.66
C ARG A 21 -1.87 -12.26 43.47
N ASN A 22 -3.01 -12.46 42.80
CA ASN A 22 -4.29 -12.74 43.44
C ASN A 22 -4.57 -14.25 43.57
N GLY A 23 -3.65 -15.12 43.17
CA GLY A 23 -3.83 -16.58 43.20
C GLY A 23 -4.84 -17.13 42.19
N ALA A 24 -5.18 -16.36 41.15
CA ALA A 24 -6.11 -16.75 40.09
C ALA A 24 -5.42 -17.60 39.00
N PHE A 25 -4.66 -18.61 39.40
CA PHE A 25 -3.81 -19.41 38.49
C PHE A 25 -4.60 -20.10 37.37
N MET A 26 -5.87 -20.42 37.60
CA MET A 26 -6.74 -21.03 36.59
C MET A 26 -6.99 -20.13 35.37
N GLN A 27 -6.82 -18.80 35.51
CA GLN A 27 -7.00 -17.86 34.39
C GLN A 27 -5.72 -17.60 33.60
N VAL A 28 -4.55 -17.95 34.16
CA VAL A 28 -3.26 -17.70 33.52
C VAL A 28 -3.17 -18.35 32.13
N PRO A 29 -3.56 -19.63 31.92
CA PRO A 29 -3.51 -20.23 30.59
C PRO A 29 -4.34 -19.47 29.55
N ASN A 30 -5.56 -19.04 29.92
CA ASN A 30 -6.46 -18.30 29.02
C ASN A 30 -5.88 -16.92 28.65
N LEU A 31 -5.25 -16.24 29.62
CA LEU A 31 -4.62 -14.94 29.39
C LEU A 31 -3.36 -15.07 28.51
N VAL A 32 -2.59 -16.15 28.67
CA VAL A 32 -1.44 -16.45 27.80
C VAL A 32 -1.91 -16.77 26.38
N GLU A 33 -2.97 -17.57 26.22
CA GLU A 33 -3.56 -17.87 24.91
C GLU A 33 -4.08 -16.61 24.23
N LEU A 34 -4.75 -15.72 24.97
CA LEU A 34 -5.21 -14.43 24.45
C LEU A 34 -4.03 -13.54 24.04
N ALA A 35 -2.97 -13.49 24.84
CA ALA A 35 -1.75 -12.73 24.51
C ALA A 35 -1.13 -13.23 23.21
N ASP A 36 -0.97 -14.54 23.05
CA ASP A 36 -0.40 -15.15 21.85
C ASP A 36 -1.27 -14.89 20.61
N LYS A 37 -2.60 -15.04 20.75
CA LYS A 37 -3.56 -14.75 19.68
C LYS A 37 -3.54 -13.29 19.24
N MET A 38 -3.40 -12.36 20.17
CA MET A 38 -3.31 -10.92 19.87
C MET A 38 -1.98 -10.58 19.21
N LYS A 39 -0.86 -11.14 19.71
CA LYS A 39 0.49 -10.96 19.15
C LYS A 39 0.60 -11.49 17.73
N ARG A 40 -0.01 -12.66 17.45
CA ARG A 40 -0.01 -13.31 16.12
C ARG A 40 -1.14 -12.84 15.20
N SER A 41 -1.91 -11.82 15.60
CA SER A 41 -3.02 -11.33 14.79
C SER A 41 -2.53 -10.79 13.44
N ALA A 42 -2.98 -11.38 12.34
CA ALA A 42 -2.67 -10.89 11.00
C ALA A 42 -3.10 -9.41 10.85
N MET A 43 -4.26 -9.05 11.40
CA MET A 43 -4.77 -7.67 11.39
C MET A 43 -3.88 -6.68 12.14
N SER A 44 -3.21 -7.12 13.21
CA SER A 44 -2.25 -6.29 13.95
C SER A 44 -1.04 -5.98 13.08
N VAL A 45 -0.43 -7.04 12.53
CA VAL A 45 0.72 -6.92 11.63
C VAL A 45 0.38 -6.07 10.42
N GLY A 46 -0.72 -6.35 9.73
CA GLY A 46 -1.14 -5.59 8.56
C GLY A 46 -1.43 -4.11 8.86
N ALA A 47 -2.02 -3.80 10.02
CA ALA A 47 -2.22 -2.42 10.44
C ALA A 47 -0.89 -1.70 10.71
N ASN A 48 0.07 -2.36 11.37
CA ASN A 48 1.40 -1.80 11.62
C ASN A 48 2.17 -1.57 10.32
N GLU A 49 2.20 -2.55 9.42
CA GLU A 49 2.86 -2.43 8.12
C GLU A 49 2.24 -1.31 7.27
N LEU A 50 0.91 -1.23 7.21
CA LEU A 50 0.21 -0.18 6.48
C LEU A 50 0.46 1.19 7.11
N HIS A 51 0.43 1.30 8.44
CA HIS A 51 0.67 2.56 9.13
C HIS A 51 2.09 3.07 8.87
N ARG A 52 3.12 2.23 9.02
CA ARG A 52 4.51 2.61 8.71
C ARG A 52 4.65 3.04 7.25
N TYR A 53 4.09 2.27 6.33
CA TYR A 53 4.15 2.57 4.90
C TYR A 53 3.53 3.93 4.57
N LEU A 54 2.29 4.18 5.01
CA LEU A 54 1.61 5.45 4.70
C LEU A 54 2.26 6.64 5.41
N SER A 55 2.66 6.49 6.68
CA SER A 55 3.34 7.55 7.43
C SER A 55 4.64 7.97 6.74
N ALA A 56 5.47 7.00 6.32
CA ALA A 56 6.72 7.31 5.64
C ALA A 56 6.53 7.96 4.26
N LEU A 57 5.46 7.63 3.55
CA LEU A 57 5.21 8.18 2.22
C LEU A 57 4.56 9.57 2.23
N PHE A 58 3.72 9.87 3.23
CA PHE A 58 2.85 11.05 3.19
C PHE A 58 2.99 11.99 4.40
N ALA A 59 3.53 11.53 5.53
CA ALA A 59 3.58 12.31 6.76
C ALA A 59 5.01 12.71 7.19
N ILE A 60 6.03 11.99 6.72
CA ILE A 60 7.41 12.20 7.14
C ILE A 60 8.19 12.92 6.03
N ASP A 61 8.52 14.19 6.26
CA ASP A 61 9.29 15.01 5.31
C ASP A 61 10.78 14.66 5.31
N ASN A 62 11.31 14.23 6.46
CA ASN A 62 12.70 13.86 6.60
C ASN A 62 12.94 12.48 5.98
N ILE A 63 13.68 12.44 4.88
CA ILE A 63 14.00 11.19 4.16
C ILE A 63 14.67 10.15 5.09
N ASP A 64 15.55 10.54 6.02
CA ASP A 64 16.21 9.58 6.93
C ASP A 64 15.20 8.94 7.88
N GLU A 65 14.28 9.73 8.41
CA GLU A 65 13.21 9.23 9.25
C GLU A 65 12.27 8.33 8.43
N ALA A 66 11.88 8.76 7.22
CA ALA A 66 11.01 7.99 6.34
C ALA A 66 11.60 6.62 5.98
N VAL A 67 12.88 6.55 5.60
CA VAL A 67 13.52 5.27 5.25
C VAL A 67 13.71 4.37 6.46
N ASN A 68 14.01 4.93 7.64
CA ASN A 68 14.06 4.14 8.88
C ASN A 68 12.68 3.61 9.29
N THR A 69 11.62 4.42 9.12
CA THR A 69 10.24 3.99 9.35
C THR A 69 9.82 2.88 8.39
N LEU A 70 10.19 2.96 7.11
CA LEU A 70 9.91 1.91 6.13
C LEU A 70 10.67 0.62 6.42
N HIS A 71 11.93 0.72 6.83
CA HIS A 71 12.74 -0.46 7.17
C HIS A 71 12.17 -1.22 8.37
N GLY A 72 11.56 -0.51 9.33
CA GLY A 72 10.91 -1.12 10.48
C GLY A 72 11.87 -1.60 11.57
N SER A 73 11.35 -2.39 12.53
CA SER A 73 12.17 -3.00 13.60
C SER A 73 12.91 -4.24 13.11
N ASP A 74 13.90 -4.69 13.87
CA ASP A 74 14.68 -5.90 13.56
C ASP A 74 13.94 -7.19 13.96
N ASP A 75 12.69 -7.06 14.42
CA ASP A 75 11.87 -8.19 14.83
C ASP A 75 11.43 -8.98 13.58
N THR A 76 11.75 -10.26 13.55
CA THR A 76 11.33 -11.14 12.47
C THR A 76 9.84 -11.45 12.61
N ILE A 77 9.08 -11.18 11.56
CA ILE A 77 7.66 -11.54 11.49
C ILE A 77 7.56 -13.02 11.15
N GLU A 78 6.98 -13.81 12.07
CA GLU A 78 6.67 -15.23 11.85
C GLU A 78 5.39 -15.37 11.02
N TRP A 79 5.49 -15.03 9.73
CA TRP A 79 4.34 -14.91 8.84
C TRP A 79 3.43 -16.15 8.78
N ASP A 80 4.01 -17.34 8.84
CA ASP A 80 3.27 -18.61 8.74
C ASP A 80 2.54 -18.97 10.07
N LEU A 81 2.81 -18.23 11.14
CA LEU A 81 2.17 -18.39 12.45
C LEU A 81 1.08 -17.34 12.69
N LEU A 82 0.83 -16.45 11.73
CA LEU A 82 -0.20 -15.42 11.86
C LEU A 82 -1.59 -16.05 11.85
N THR A 83 -2.48 -15.52 12.70
CA THR A 83 -3.86 -15.99 12.85
C THR A 83 -4.85 -14.93 12.40
N ASP A 84 -5.91 -15.37 11.70
CA ASP A 84 -7.05 -14.51 11.41
C ASP A 84 -8.03 -14.49 12.57
N ASN A 85 -8.13 -13.33 13.22
CA ASN A 85 -9.00 -13.10 14.37
C ASN A 85 -10.28 -12.34 14.00
N ARG A 86 -10.56 -12.12 12.70
CA ARG A 86 -11.77 -11.42 12.25
C ARG A 86 -13.01 -12.26 12.52
N ASP A 87 -14.07 -11.59 12.95
CA ASP A 87 -15.39 -12.20 13.10
C ASP A 87 -16.15 -12.15 11.76
N LEU A 88 -16.02 -13.22 10.98
CA LEU A 88 -16.76 -13.38 9.72
C LEU A 88 -18.23 -13.80 9.94
N SER A 89 -18.64 -14.03 11.19
CA SER A 89 -20.00 -14.45 11.56
C SER A 89 -20.85 -13.33 12.18
N VAL A 90 -20.29 -12.12 12.29
CA VAL A 90 -20.99 -10.96 12.88
C VAL A 90 -22.26 -10.58 12.10
N ILE A 91 -22.25 -10.77 10.77
CA ILE A 91 -23.44 -10.63 9.93
C ILE A 91 -24.12 -12.00 9.86
N PRO A 92 -25.36 -12.15 10.37
CA PRO A 92 -26.06 -13.42 10.32
C PRO A 92 -26.38 -13.80 8.88
N SER A 93 -26.11 -15.06 8.52
CA SER A 93 -26.50 -15.63 7.24
C SER A 93 -27.58 -16.70 7.42
N PHE A 94 -28.52 -16.72 6.49
CA PHE A 94 -29.59 -17.71 6.43
C PHE A 94 -29.25 -18.88 5.48
N GLU A 95 -28.04 -18.90 4.91
CA GLU A 95 -27.58 -19.95 4.01
C GLU A 95 -27.37 -21.29 4.73
N ARG A 96 -27.60 -22.39 4.00
CA ARG A 96 -27.31 -23.74 4.49
C ARG A 96 -25.79 -23.95 4.45
N ASN A 97 -25.22 -24.61 5.47
CA ASN A 97 -23.78 -24.91 5.57
C ASN A 97 -22.85 -23.71 5.78
N ILE A 98 -23.37 -22.56 6.24
CA ILE A 98 -22.60 -21.33 6.46
C ILE A 98 -21.27 -21.52 7.22
N LYS A 99 -21.20 -22.46 8.17
CA LYS A 99 -19.97 -22.72 8.93
C LYS A 99 -18.79 -23.12 8.03
N GLN A 100 -19.04 -24.04 7.10
CA GLN A 100 -17.99 -24.53 6.20
C GLN A 100 -17.58 -23.44 5.21
N GLU A 101 -18.56 -22.73 4.64
CA GLU A 101 -18.30 -21.60 3.73
C GLU A 101 -17.48 -20.50 4.41
N LEU A 102 -17.80 -20.15 5.66
CA LEU A 102 -17.04 -19.17 6.43
C LEU A 102 -15.60 -19.63 6.72
N ASP A 103 -15.38 -20.92 6.95
CA ASP A 103 -14.03 -21.45 7.19
C ASP A 103 -13.19 -21.47 5.91
N ASP A 104 -13.79 -21.75 4.75
CA ASP A 104 -13.12 -21.65 3.44
C ASP A 104 -12.82 -20.18 3.08
N ILE A 105 -13.80 -19.27 3.25
CA ILE A 105 -13.60 -17.82 3.08
C ILE A 105 -12.51 -17.31 4.02
N ARG A 106 -12.49 -17.75 5.29
CA ARG A 106 -11.44 -17.35 6.24
C ARG A 106 -10.07 -17.73 5.73
N ARG A 107 -9.90 -18.98 5.28
CA ARG A 107 -8.63 -19.50 4.77
C ARG A 107 -8.14 -18.68 3.56
N ASP A 108 -9.00 -18.51 2.57
CA ASP A 108 -8.64 -17.85 1.32
C ASP A 108 -8.32 -16.36 1.54
N THR A 109 -9.19 -15.66 2.28
CA THR A 109 -9.02 -14.23 2.54
C THR A 109 -7.90 -13.93 3.52
N GLN A 110 -7.60 -14.83 4.48
CA GLN A 110 -6.43 -14.71 5.34
C GLN A 110 -5.15 -14.83 4.52
N GLN A 111 -5.05 -15.83 3.64
CA GLN A 111 -3.88 -16.04 2.80
C GLN A 111 -3.61 -14.82 1.92
N GLU A 112 -4.63 -14.32 1.21
CA GLU A 112 -4.52 -13.11 0.39
C GLU A 112 -4.10 -11.88 1.20
N PHE A 113 -4.68 -11.69 2.38
CA PHE A 113 -4.33 -10.58 3.25
C PHE A 113 -2.88 -10.66 3.74
N VAL A 114 -2.42 -11.84 4.15
CA VAL A 114 -1.04 -12.08 4.59
C VAL A 114 -0.07 -11.86 3.43
N ASP A 115 -0.37 -12.38 2.24
CA ASP A 115 0.49 -12.25 1.07
C ASP A 115 0.65 -10.79 0.62
N MET A 116 -0.44 -10.02 0.61
CA MET A 116 -0.41 -8.58 0.33
C MET A 116 0.35 -7.79 1.39
N THR A 117 0.18 -8.15 2.67
CA THR A 117 0.90 -7.51 3.78
C THR A 117 2.41 -7.80 3.71
N ARG A 118 2.77 -9.06 3.45
CA ARG A 118 4.16 -9.50 3.30
C ARG A 118 4.83 -8.83 2.08
N LEU A 119 4.10 -8.66 0.98
CA LEU A 119 4.61 -7.92 -0.19
C LEU A 119 4.91 -6.45 0.15
N ARG A 120 4.00 -5.78 0.88
CA ARG A 120 4.20 -4.40 1.35
C ARG A 120 5.40 -4.31 2.30
N HIS A 121 5.55 -5.27 3.20
CA HIS A 121 6.68 -5.33 4.13
C HIS A 121 8.01 -5.40 3.37
N TYR A 122 8.18 -6.38 2.46
CA TYR A 122 9.43 -6.50 1.70
C TYR A 122 9.69 -5.31 0.78
N LEU A 123 8.64 -4.68 0.22
CA LEU A 123 8.79 -3.43 -0.51
C LEU A 123 9.32 -2.31 0.40
N SER A 124 8.78 -2.19 1.60
CA SER A 124 9.18 -1.17 2.58
C SER A 124 10.63 -1.39 3.03
N GLN A 125 11.02 -2.62 3.34
CA GLN A 125 12.40 -2.98 3.67
C GLN A 125 13.37 -2.65 2.53
N ALA A 126 13.04 -3.04 1.30
CA ALA A 126 13.89 -2.74 0.14
C ALA A 126 14.09 -1.22 -0.08
N ILE A 127 13.03 -0.41 0.11
CA ILE A 127 13.15 1.06 0.05
C ILE A 127 13.99 1.59 1.22
N GLY A 128 13.75 1.09 2.43
CA GLY A 128 14.51 1.45 3.63
C GLY A 128 16.01 1.19 3.46
N SER A 129 16.36 -0.02 3.02
CA SER A 129 17.73 -0.45 2.75
C SER A 129 18.37 0.32 1.61
N ALA A 130 17.63 0.68 0.57
CA ALA A 130 18.12 1.57 -0.49
C ALA A 130 18.46 2.96 0.05
N GLY A 131 17.71 3.42 1.05
CA GLY A 131 17.95 4.66 1.80
C GLY A 131 19.11 4.61 2.79
N GLY A 132 19.69 3.43 3.05
CA GLY A 132 20.71 3.24 4.08
C GLY A 132 20.17 3.26 5.51
N ALA A 133 18.88 2.92 5.69
CA ALA A 133 18.25 2.81 7.01
C ALA A 133 19.09 1.93 7.93
N LYS A 134 19.26 2.34 9.19
CA LYS A 134 20.09 1.63 10.20
C LYS A 134 21.53 1.28 9.76
N GLY A 135 22.07 1.95 8.73
CA GLY A 135 23.39 1.63 8.18
C GLY A 135 23.39 0.51 7.14
N ALA A 136 22.23 0.18 6.57
CA ALA A 136 22.07 -0.84 5.56
C ALA A 136 23.01 -0.63 4.37
N GLY A 137 23.68 -1.71 3.98
CA GLY A 137 24.63 -1.75 2.89
C GLY A 137 24.08 -2.42 1.62
N PRO A 138 24.91 -2.55 0.57
CA PRO A 138 24.52 -3.21 -0.67
C PRO A 138 24.10 -4.68 -0.50
N GLU A 139 24.65 -5.37 0.51
CA GLU A 139 24.33 -6.77 0.80
C GLU A 139 22.90 -6.91 1.36
N GLU A 140 22.53 -6.07 2.32
CA GLU A 140 21.19 -6.04 2.92
C GLU A 140 20.12 -5.64 1.90
N LEU A 141 20.38 -4.57 1.12
CA LEU A 141 19.53 -4.22 0.00
C LEU A 141 19.36 -5.39 -1.00
N GLY A 142 20.44 -6.12 -1.28
CA GLY A 142 20.40 -7.29 -2.14
C GLY A 142 19.51 -8.41 -1.59
N ALA A 143 19.56 -8.65 -0.28
CA ALA A 143 18.71 -9.62 0.41
C ALA A 143 17.24 -9.20 0.37
N ASP A 144 16.92 -7.96 0.73
CA ASP A 144 15.53 -7.46 0.75
C ASP A 144 14.88 -7.46 -0.63
N VAL A 145 15.63 -7.02 -1.66
CA VAL A 145 15.15 -7.08 -3.04
C VAL A 145 14.94 -8.52 -3.50
N THR A 146 15.75 -9.46 -3.01
CA THR A 146 15.56 -10.88 -3.31
C THR A 146 14.28 -11.41 -2.66
N LEU A 147 14.04 -11.11 -1.38
CA LEU A 147 12.81 -11.49 -0.68
C LEU A 147 11.56 -10.90 -1.36
N LEU A 148 11.61 -9.62 -1.72
CA LEU A 148 10.55 -8.95 -2.46
C LEU A 148 10.26 -9.65 -3.79
N LYS A 149 11.30 -9.96 -4.59
CA LYS A 149 11.12 -10.62 -5.90
C LYS A 149 10.56 -12.02 -5.78
N VAL A 150 11.08 -12.81 -4.83
CA VAL A 150 10.61 -14.19 -4.59
C VAL A 150 9.14 -14.18 -4.19
N HIS A 151 8.75 -13.30 -3.25
CA HIS A 151 7.37 -13.22 -2.81
C HIS A 151 6.43 -12.61 -3.87
N LEU A 152 6.89 -11.63 -4.63
CA LEU A 152 6.13 -11.08 -5.76
C LEU A 152 5.82 -12.16 -6.80
N GLU A 153 6.79 -13.02 -7.12
CA GLU A 153 6.60 -14.12 -8.06
C GLU A 153 5.61 -15.16 -7.50
N HIS A 154 5.70 -15.47 -6.20
CA HIS A 154 4.69 -16.29 -5.54
C HIS A 154 3.28 -15.70 -5.70
N CYS A 155 3.08 -14.42 -5.36
CA CYS A 155 1.77 -13.77 -5.51
C CYS A 155 1.28 -13.80 -6.97
N ARG A 156 2.15 -13.60 -7.95
CA ARG A 156 1.78 -13.67 -9.37
C ARG A 156 1.30 -15.06 -9.78
N GLN A 157 1.91 -16.11 -9.24
CA GLN A 157 1.51 -17.49 -9.51
C GLN A 157 0.21 -17.86 -8.77
N SER A 158 0.03 -17.36 -7.55
CA SER A 158 -1.14 -17.65 -6.71
C SER A 158 -2.40 -16.90 -7.15
N TYR A 159 -2.26 -15.67 -7.65
CA TYR A 159 -3.39 -14.76 -7.94
C TYR A 159 -3.53 -14.40 -9.42
N SER A 160 -3.00 -15.22 -10.33
CA SER A 160 -3.10 -14.94 -11.77
C SER A 160 -4.57 -14.94 -12.23
N VAL A 161 -5.15 -13.75 -12.35
CA VAL A 161 -6.34 -13.50 -13.18
C VAL A 161 -5.83 -13.16 -14.59
N ASN A 162 -6.46 -13.72 -15.62
CA ASN A 162 -6.15 -13.49 -17.04
C ASN A 162 -6.08 -11.98 -17.36
N GLU A 163 -4.89 -11.38 -17.28
CA GLU A 163 -4.46 -10.23 -18.07
C GLU A 163 -2.95 -10.00 -17.89
N GLN A 164 -2.33 -9.49 -18.95
CA GLN A 164 -0.94 -9.68 -19.31
C GLN A 164 0.01 -8.61 -18.75
N GLN A 165 1.25 -9.06 -18.53
CA GLN A 165 2.51 -8.31 -18.59
C GLN A 165 2.79 -7.23 -17.53
N ILE A 166 3.58 -7.62 -16.52
CA ILE A 166 4.60 -6.72 -15.95
C ILE A 166 5.97 -7.38 -16.16
N VAL A 167 6.85 -6.60 -16.78
CA VAL A 167 8.10 -7.00 -17.45
C VAL A 167 9.12 -7.64 -16.50
N SER A 168 9.67 -8.77 -16.93
CA SER A 168 10.90 -9.37 -16.38
C SER A 168 12.10 -8.49 -16.75
N SER A 169 12.72 -7.85 -15.76
CA SER A 169 14.02 -7.19 -15.94
C SER A 169 15.14 -8.23 -15.87
N LYS A 170 15.86 -8.41 -16.99
CA LYS A 170 17.10 -9.19 -17.05
C LYS A 170 18.22 -8.40 -16.38
N ASN A 171 18.91 -9.04 -15.43
CA ASN A 171 20.11 -8.51 -14.78
C ASN A 171 21.14 -8.02 -15.81
N THR A 172 21.49 -6.74 -15.76
CA THR A 172 22.68 -6.20 -16.43
C THR A 172 23.50 -5.38 -15.43
N SER A 173 24.80 -5.65 -15.38
CA SER A 173 25.74 -5.08 -14.41
C SER A 173 26.17 -3.68 -14.81
N GLY A 174 25.81 -2.69 -14.00
CA GLY A 174 26.26 -1.30 -14.08
C GLY A 174 25.22 -0.37 -13.46
N LEU A 175 25.61 0.59 -12.61
CA LEU A 175 24.68 1.43 -11.84
C LEU A 175 23.65 2.19 -12.71
N ALA A 176 24.05 2.60 -13.93
CA ALA A 176 23.18 3.26 -14.91
C ALA A 176 22.27 2.29 -15.70
N ALA A 177 22.58 0.99 -15.68
CA ALA A 177 21.74 -0.08 -16.24
C ALA A 177 20.82 -0.72 -15.18
N MET A 178 20.97 -0.34 -13.90
CA MET A 178 20.13 -0.82 -12.79
C MET A 178 18.92 0.07 -12.51
N LEU A 179 18.94 1.32 -12.98
CA LEU A 179 17.78 2.21 -12.90
C LEU A 179 16.87 1.97 -14.11
N PRO A 180 15.54 1.97 -13.92
CA PRO A 180 14.63 1.83 -15.05
C PRO A 180 14.85 2.99 -16.03
N ALA A 181 14.81 2.69 -17.33
CA ALA A 181 14.75 3.75 -18.32
C ALA A 181 13.49 4.59 -18.08
N ALA A 182 13.59 5.92 -18.21
CA ALA A 182 12.44 6.83 -18.05
C ALA A 182 11.27 6.43 -18.96
N GLU A 183 11.58 5.93 -20.16
CA GLU A 183 10.62 5.39 -21.13
C GLU A 183 9.86 4.16 -20.59
N GLN A 184 10.56 3.27 -19.87
CA GLN A 184 9.94 2.09 -19.27
C GLN A 184 9.04 2.48 -18.11
N LEU A 185 9.50 3.41 -17.26
CA LEU A 185 8.69 3.92 -16.15
C LEU A 185 7.43 4.63 -16.67
N GLU A 186 7.53 5.42 -17.74
CA GLU A 186 6.38 6.06 -18.40
C GLU A 186 5.40 5.00 -18.95
N LYS A 187 5.91 3.92 -19.55
CA LYS A 187 5.08 2.79 -19.99
C LYS A 187 4.36 2.11 -18.82
N ASP A 188 5.04 1.91 -17.71
CA ASP A 188 4.47 1.29 -16.51
C ASP A 188 3.37 2.18 -15.88
N TRP A 189 3.54 3.50 -15.89
CA TRP A 189 2.48 4.45 -15.51
C TRP A 189 1.27 4.40 -16.42
N ASN A 190 1.47 4.27 -17.73
CA ASN A 190 0.37 4.11 -18.67
C ASN A 190 -0.39 2.80 -18.46
N ALA A 191 0.30 1.72 -18.07
CA ALA A 191 -0.31 0.44 -17.74
C ALA A 191 -1.05 0.47 -16.38
N MET A 192 -0.52 1.19 -15.39
CA MET A 192 -1.13 1.31 -14.05
C MET A 192 -2.39 2.19 -14.06
N LEU A 193 -2.40 3.26 -14.87
CA LEU A 193 -3.55 4.16 -15.02
C LEU A 193 -4.03 4.16 -16.49
N PRO A 194 -4.60 3.05 -17.00
CA PRO A 194 -5.17 3.01 -18.35
C PRO A 194 -6.36 3.99 -18.42
N PRO A 195 -6.74 4.55 -19.59
CA PRO A 195 -7.82 5.53 -19.71
C PRO A 195 -9.13 5.13 -19.00
N LEU A 196 -9.90 6.11 -18.51
CA LEU A 196 -11.13 5.82 -17.77
C LEU A 196 -12.16 5.15 -18.70
N GLU A 197 -12.55 3.94 -18.35
CA GLU A 197 -13.66 3.26 -19.02
C GLU A 197 -14.97 3.60 -18.30
N ARG A 198 -15.88 4.28 -19.00
CA ARG A 198 -17.21 4.57 -18.47
C ARG A 198 -18.04 3.28 -18.47
N LYS A 199 -18.28 2.73 -17.28
CA LYS A 199 -19.08 1.51 -17.09
C LYS A 199 -20.53 1.89 -16.72
N MET A 200 -21.47 1.02 -17.09
CA MET A 200 -22.91 1.25 -16.86
C MET A 200 -23.49 0.49 -15.66
N TYR A 201 -22.64 -0.18 -14.88
CA TYR A 201 -23.09 -0.87 -13.66
C TYR A 201 -22.89 0.00 -12.40
N PRO A 202 -23.71 -0.17 -11.36
CA PRO A 202 -23.57 0.59 -10.12
C PRO A 202 -22.23 0.41 -9.42
N PHE A 203 -21.80 1.41 -8.65
CA PHE A 203 -20.58 1.39 -7.84
C PHE A 203 -19.24 1.24 -8.61
N PHE A 204 -19.22 1.29 -9.94
CA PHE A 204 -17.99 1.10 -10.71
C PHE A 204 -16.88 2.12 -10.38
N ILE A 205 -17.26 3.33 -9.94
CA ILE A 205 -16.32 4.39 -9.52
C ILE A 205 -15.45 3.94 -8.34
N GLN A 206 -15.90 2.99 -7.52
CA GLN A 206 -15.09 2.44 -6.44
C GLN A 206 -13.78 1.83 -6.95
N GLU A 207 -13.82 1.09 -8.06
CA GLU A 207 -12.63 0.49 -8.67
C GLU A 207 -11.63 1.58 -9.10
N GLU A 208 -12.15 2.66 -9.70
CA GLU A 208 -11.35 3.79 -10.18
C GLU A 208 -10.69 4.57 -9.05
N ILE A 209 -11.38 4.73 -7.91
CA ILE A 209 -10.82 5.34 -6.70
C ILE A 209 -9.72 4.45 -6.10
N ILE A 210 -9.95 3.14 -6.04
CA ILE A 210 -8.93 2.18 -5.55
C ILE A 210 -7.68 2.24 -6.43
N LEU A 211 -7.86 2.25 -7.76
CA LEU A 211 -6.75 2.35 -8.71
C LEU A 211 -5.99 3.68 -8.53
N SER A 212 -6.71 4.78 -8.39
CA SER A 212 -6.14 6.12 -8.15
C SER A 212 -5.35 6.18 -6.84
N SER A 213 -5.85 5.56 -5.77
CA SER A 213 -5.15 5.46 -4.48
C SER A 213 -3.86 4.62 -4.58
N ARG A 214 -3.90 3.50 -5.32
CA ARG A 214 -2.71 2.67 -5.57
C ARG A 214 -1.67 3.41 -6.40
N ALA A 215 -2.12 4.18 -7.40
CA ALA A 215 -1.25 5.02 -8.20
C ALA A 215 -0.57 6.11 -7.36
N LEU A 216 -1.31 6.80 -6.50
CA LEU A 216 -0.76 7.78 -5.57
C LEU A 216 0.33 7.17 -4.67
N GLN A 217 0.06 6.02 -4.06
CA GLN A 217 1.04 5.31 -3.22
C GLN A 217 2.30 4.91 -4.01
N SER A 218 2.14 4.49 -5.26
CA SER A 218 3.26 4.11 -6.13
C SER A 218 4.11 5.32 -6.52
N LEU A 219 3.47 6.45 -6.86
CA LEU A 219 4.16 7.71 -7.15
C LEU A 219 4.94 8.22 -5.93
N ALA A 220 4.34 8.17 -4.74
CA ALA A 220 4.99 8.60 -3.50
C ALA A 220 6.21 7.71 -3.16
N ALA A 221 6.10 6.38 -3.32
CA ALA A 221 7.23 5.47 -3.13
C ALA A 221 8.37 5.74 -4.13
N CYS A 222 8.03 5.96 -5.41
CA CYS A 222 9.02 6.35 -6.43
C CYS A 222 9.66 7.71 -6.13
N GLN A 223 8.90 8.69 -5.66
CA GLN A 223 9.43 10.00 -5.26
C GLN A 223 10.47 9.86 -4.15
N LEU A 224 10.19 9.05 -3.13
CA LEU A 224 11.13 8.80 -2.04
C LEU A 224 12.40 8.11 -2.55
N LEU A 225 12.27 7.10 -3.42
CA LEU A 225 13.42 6.43 -4.04
C LEU A 225 14.28 7.38 -4.89
N ILE A 226 13.65 8.27 -5.66
CA ILE A 226 14.38 9.28 -6.45
C ILE A 226 15.14 10.23 -5.51
N LYS A 227 14.50 10.73 -4.44
CA LYS A 227 15.16 11.58 -3.44
C LYS A 227 16.37 10.87 -2.79
N VAL A 228 16.25 9.57 -2.50
CA VAL A 228 17.36 8.74 -2.01
C VAL A 228 18.50 8.67 -3.03
N LEU A 229 18.19 8.42 -4.31
CA LEU A 229 19.19 8.35 -5.38
C LEU A 229 19.92 9.68 -5.58
N GLU A 230 19.20 10.80 -5.57
CA GLU A 230 19.79 12.14 -5.67
C GLU A 230 20.78 12.42 -4.55
N ARG A 231 20.42 12.05 -3.31
CA ARG A 231 21.30 12.17 -2.15
C ARG A 231 22.56 11.32 -2.29
N LEU A 232 22.45 10.07 -2.74
CA LEU A 232 23.59 9.19 -2.98
C LEU A 232 24.51 9.75 -4.09
N GLY A 233 23.92 10.37 -5.12
CA GLY A 233 24.63 11.13 -6.14
C GLY A 233 25.40 12.31 -5.53
N GLY A 234 24.76 13.09 -4.64
CA GLY A 234 25.36 14.23 -3.95
C GLY A 234 26.52 13.86 -3.00
N CYS A 235 26.38 12.83 -2.17
CA CYS A 235 27.40 12.43 -1.20
C CYS A 235 28.73 11.99 -1.84
N ARG A 236 28.71 11.42 -3.05
CA ARG A 236 29.95 11.08 -3.80
C ARG A 236 30.78 12.31 -4.20
N HIS A 237 30.20 13.51 -4.19
CA HIS A 237 30.89 14.74 -4.53
C HIS A 237 31.74 15.28 -3.37
N ASN A 238 31.29 15.15 -2.12
CA ASN A 238 32.02 15.68 -0.96
C ASN A 238 33.19 14.77 -0.53
N ALA A 239 33.13 13.47 -0.82
CA ALA A 239 34.20 12.53 -0.51
C ALA A 239 35.43 12.64 -1.44
N THR A 240 35.30 13.30 -2.60
CA THR A 240 36.38 13.41 -3.59
C THR A 240 37.14 14.75 -3.57
N GLU A 241 36.73 15.73 -2.77
CA GLU A 241 37.49 17.00 -2.61
C GLU A 241 38.78 16.85 -1.78
N GLY A 242 38.99 15.70 -1.12
CA GLY A 242 40.23 15.42 -0.37
C GLY A 242 41.35 14.72 -1.15
N ALA A 243 41.12 14.27 -2.39
CA ALA A 243 42.10 13.48 -3.13
C ALA A 243 42.55 14.19 -4.42
N SER A 244 43.67 14.92 -4.34
CA SER A 244 44.35 15.41 -5.54
C SER A 244 44.81 14.22 -6.40
N LYS A 245 44.36 14.12 -7.66
CA LYS A 245 45.20 14.04 -8.88
C LYS A 245 44.42 13.49 -10.09
N LYS A 246 44.44 14.29 -11.16
CA LYS A 246 44.41 13.96 -12.61
C LYS A 246 43.48 12.81 -13.07
N GLY A 247 42.33 13.20 -13.61
CA GLY A 247 41.55 12.38 -14.55
C GLY A 247 40.40 13.16 -15.18
N LYS A 248 40.53 13.58 -16.45
CA LYS A 248 39.52 14.34 -17.23
C LYS A 248 38.23 13.55 -17.58
N SER A 249 38.03 12.37 -16.99
CA SER A 249 36.95 11.42 -17.35
C SER A 249 35.76 11.42 -16.37
N SER A 250 35.85 12.08 -15.21
CA SER A 250 34.82 12.01 -14.16
C SER A 250 33.61 12.94 -14.37
N ASN A 251 33.70 13.97 -15.23
CA ASN A 251 32.63 14.97 -15.35
C ASN A 251 31.47 14.50 -16.24
N THR A 252 31.72 13.64 -17.22
CA THR A 252 30.67 13.18 -18.17
C THR A 252 29.66 12.27 -17.49
N SER A 253 30.12 11.30 -16.69
CA SER A 253 29.25 10.36 -15.96
C SER A 253 28.43 11.03 -14.84
N LYS A 254 28.93 12.14 -14.29
CA LYS A 254 28.22 12.95 -13.28
C LYS A 254 27.02 13.67 -13.88
N ASN A 255 27.22 14.24 -15.06
CA ASN A 255 26.14 14.90 -15.81
C ASN A 255 25.08 13.86 -16.22
N GLU A 256 25.50 12.69 -16.70
CA GLU A 256 24.59 11.61 -17.09
C GLU A 256 23.70 11.09 -15.96
N PHE A 257 24.23 10.91 -14.74
CA PHE A 257 23.42 10.47 -13.59
C PHE A 257 22.41 11.53 -13.15
N ALA A 258 22.84 12.80 -13.04
CA ALA A 258 21.94 13.89 -12.69
C ALA A 258 20.83 14.06 -13.74
N THR A 259 21.19 14.06 -15.04
CA THR A 259 20.22 14.09 -16.14
C THR A 259 19.26 12.91 -16.10
N HIS A 260 19.72 11.72 -15.69
CA HIS A 260 18.84 10.56 -15.54
C HIS A 260 17.87 10.71 -14.36
N CYS A 261 18.31 11.19 -13.19
CA CYS A 261 17.42 11.49 -12.07
C CYS A 261 16.38 12.57 -12.44
N GLU A 262 16.80 13.63 -13.15
CA GLU A 262 15.89 14.65 -13.69
C GLU A 262 14.86 14.06 -14.65
N ALA A 263 15.27 13.13 -15.53
CA ALA A 263 14.36 12.43 -16.42
C ALA A 263 13.34 11.56 -15.65
N LEU A 264 13.78 10.85 -14.59
CA LEU A 264 12.88 10.08 -13.73
C LEU A 264 11.88 10.98 -12.99
N GLN A 265 12.31 12.14 -12.50
CA GLN A 265 11.42 13.14 -11.91
C GLN A 265 10.40 13.68 -12.92
N ALA A 266 10.82 13.93 -14.15
CA ALA A 266 9.92 14.38 -15.21
C ALA A 266 8.83 13.33 -15.50
N THR A 267 9.21 12.06 -15.62
CA THR A 267 8.27 10.94 -15.76
C THR A 267 7.33 10.83 -14.56
N LEU A 268 7.82 11.08 -13.34
CA LEU A 268 6.97 11.09 -12.15
C LEU A 268 5.93 12.23 -12.18
N ARG A 269 6.33 13.44 -12.59
CA ARG A 269 5.42 14.57 -12.78
C ARG A 269 4.37 14.30 -13.85
N ASN A 270 4.73 13.60 -14.94
CA ASN A 270 3.76 13.14 -15.95
C ASN A 270 2.75 12.16 -15.34
N GLY A 271 3.24 11.18 -14.56
CA GLY A 271 2.38 10.24 -13.83
C GLY A 271 1.41 10.95 -12.88
N ALA A 272 1.89 11.96 -12.13
CA ALA A 272 1.06 12.79 -11.27
C ALA A 272 0.02 13.60 -12.05
N ALA A 273 0.40 14.23 -13.17
CA ALA A 273 -0.52 14.95 -14.04
C ALA A 273 -1.62 14.03 -14.60
N ARG A 274 -1.25 12.80 -14.96
CA ARG A 274 -2.20 11.77 -15.43
C ARG A 274 -3.17 11.33 -14.34
N LEU A 275 -2.69 11.13 -13.11
CA LEU A 275 -3.55 10.84 -11.98
C LEU A 275 -4.52 12.00 -11.72
N ASN A 276 -4.05 13.25 -11.76
CA ASN A 276 -4.92 14.41 -11.61
C ASN A 276 -5.98 14.49 -12.73
N LEU A 277 -5.60 14.16 -13.97
CA LEU A 277 -6.55 14.06 -15.08
C LEU A 277 -7.62 12.98 -14.81
N ARG A 278 -7.24 11.80 -14.34
CA ARG A 278 -8.19 10.74 -13.93
C ARG A 278 -9.15 11.21 -12.85
N LEU A 279 -8.66 11.90 -11.82
CA LEU A 279 -9.52 12.45 -10.76
C LEU A 279 -10.53 13.46 -11.31
N ASN A 280 -10.11 14.31 -12.25
CA ASN A 280 -11.02 15.22 -12.94
C ASN A 280 -12.08 14.46 -13.77
N GLU A 281 -11.69 13.42 -14.50
CA GLU A 281 -12.62 12.57 -15.24
C GLU A 281 -13.66 11.90 -14.33
N ILE A 282 -13.22 11.38 -13.17
CA ILE A 282 -14.11 10.80 -12.15
C ILE A 282 -15.09 11.86 -11.63
N GLU A 283 -14.61 13.06 -11.29
CA GLU A 283 -15.47 14.15 -10.81
C GLU A 283 -16.50 14.59 -11.84
N GLU A 284 -16.14 14.64 -13.13
CA GLU A 284 -17.10 14.93 -14.20
C GLU A 284 -18.17 13.83 -14.29
N VAL A 285 -17.77 12.55 -14.21
CA VAL A 285 -18.72 11.43 -14.17
C VAL A 285 -19.64 11.48 -12.95
N LEU A 286 -19.13 11.90 -11.79
CA LEU A 286 -19.93 12.07 -10.57
C LEU A 286 -20.95 13.21 -10.70
N LYS A 287 -20.64 14.27 -11.47
CA LYS A 287 -21.57 15.39 -11.76
C LYS A 287 -22.59 15.04 -12.84
N GLU A 288 -22.27 14.12 -13.75
CA GLU A 288 -23.19 13.62 -14.76
C GLU A 288 -24.32 12.81 -14.09
N ASN A 289 -25.49 13.43 -13.89
CA ASN A 289 -26.73 12.80 -13.36
C ASN A 289 -27.20 11.55 -14.14
N ALA A 290 -26.57 11.23 -15.27
CA ALA A 290 -26.90 10.10 -16.13
C ALA A 290 -26.40 8.76 -15.58
N PHE A 291 -25.43 8.74 -14.66
CA PHE A 291 -24.87 7.50 -14.13
C PHE A 291 -25.63 7.01 -12.89
N SER A 292 -26.06 5.75 -12.97
CA SER A 292 -26.63 4.99 -11.87
C SER A 292 -25.50 4.64 -10.90
N LEU A 293 -25.02 5.62 -10.11
CA LEU A 293 -24.03 5.38 -9.04
C LEU A 293 -24.49 4.28 -8.09
N VAL A 294 -25.80 4.21 -7.88
CA VAL A 294 -26.51 3.18 -7.12
C VAL A 294 -27.48 2.42 -8.01
N PRO A 295 -27.84 1.17 -7.67
CA PRO A 295 -28.85 0.41 -8.39
C PRO A 295 -30.19 1.14 -8.44
N LYS A 296 -30.89 1.05 -9.59
CA LYS A 296 -32.25 1.58 -9.72
C LYS A 296 -33.22 0.76 -8.89
N ILE A 297 -34.19 1.42 -8.28
CA ILE A 297 -35.30 0.76 -7.58
C ILE A 297 -36.22 0.14 -8.64
N GLY A 298 -36.65 -1.10 -8.41
CA GLY A 298 -37.67 -1.75 -9.24
C GLY A 298 -39.02 -1.03 -9.19
N THR A 299 -39.92 -1.34 -10.11
CA THR A 299 -41.24 -0.69 -10.21
C THR A 299 -42.37 -1.46 -9.52
N ASP A 300 -42.09 -2.64 -8.98
CA ASP A 300 -43.10 -3.62 -8.57
C ASP A 300 -43.60 -3.42 -7.13
N TRP A 301 -43.39 -2.23 -6.58
CA TRP A 301 -43.71 -1.90 -5.19
C TRP A 301 -45.07 -1.21 -5.09
N ASN A 302 -45.74 -1.36 -3.94
CA ASN A 302 -46.91 -0.53 -3.64
C ASN A 302 -46.49 0.95 -3.44
N GLU A 303 -47.46 1.85 -3.37
CA GLU A 303 -47.21 3.31 -3.29
C GLU A 303 -46.35 3.69 -2.07
N GLU A 304 -46.70 3.19 -0.88
CA GLU A 304 -45.98 3.46 0.37
C GLU A 304 -44.52 3.00 0.32
N LEU A 305 -44.27 1.78 -0.18
CA LEU A 305 -42.92 1.25 -0.36
C LEU A 305 -42.16 1.98 -1.47
N SER A 306 -42.84 2.40 -2.53
CA SER A 306 -42.23 3.17 -3.62
C SER A 306 -41.73 4.52 -3.12
N GLU A 307 -42.53 5.23 -2.32
CA GLU A 307 -42.14 6.49 -1.69
C GLU A 307 -40.98 6.30 -0.70
N LEU A 308 -41.06 5.26 0.14
CA LEU A 308 -40.00 4.94 1.10
C LEU A 308 -38.68 4.62 0.38
N PHE A 309 -38.71 3.77 -0.64
CA PHE A 309 -37.50 3.42 -1.40
C PHE A 309 -36.94 4.62 -2.15
N ALA A 310 -37.78 5.44 -2.77
CA ALA A 310 -37.32 6.67 -3.43
C ALA A 310 -36.59 7.60 -2.47
N SER A 311 -37.13 7.79 -1.27
CA SER A 311 -36.50 8.57 -0.20
C SER A 311 -35.16 7.97 0.24
N GLN A 312 -35.11 6.66 0.50
CA GLN A 312 -33.87 5.98 0.90
C GLN A 312 -32.81 6.00 -0.21
N SER A 313 -33.20 5.79 -1.47
CA SER A 313 -32.28 5.82 -2.60
C SER A 313 -31.65 7.20 -2.80
N MET A 314 -32.40 8.28 -2.56
CA MET A 314 -31.82 9.63 -2.57
C MET A 314 -30.75 9.79 -1.49
N VAL A 315 -31.00 9.30 -0.26
CA VAL A 315 -30.03 9.34 0.84
C VAL A 315 -28.79 8.50 0.54
N VAL A 316 -28.96 7.28 0.02
CA VAL A 316 -27.85 6.40 -0.35
C VAL A 316 -27.02 7.02 -1.47
N SER A 317 -27.67 7.57 -2.50
CA SER A 317 -26.99 8.24 -3.63
C SER A 317 -26.15 9.43 -3.14
N ASP A 318 -26.71 10.28 -2.28
CA ASP A 318 -25.99 11.43 -1.69
C ASP A 318 -24.77 10.98 -0.87
N ARG A 319 -24.91 9.92 -0.06
CA ARG A 319 -23.80 9.38 0.73
C ARG A 319 -22.69 8.77 -0.13
N VAL A 320 -23.07 8.00 -1.16
CA VAL A 320 -22.12 7.41 -2.11
C VAL A 320 -21.38 8.49 -2.87
N TYR A 321 -22.10 9.49 -3.39
CA TYR A 321 -21.52 10.65 -4.07
C TYR A 321 -20.52 11.37 -3.16
N LYS A 322 -20.92 11.74 -1.94
CA LYS A 322 -20.05 12.44 -0.98
C LYS A 322 -18.80 11.61 -0.63
N SER A 323 -18.96 10.30 -0.43
CA SER A 323 -17.84 9.40 -0.15
C SER A 323 -16.83 9.38 -1.30
N TYR A 324 -17.30 9.22 -2.54
CA TYR A 324 -16.44 9.21 -3.72
C TYR A 324 -15.78 10.58 -3.98
N PHE A 325 -16.54 11.66 -3.83
CA PHE A 325 -16.03 13.02 -3.99
C PHE A 325 -14.94 13.33 -2.95
N ASN A 326 -15.17 13.02 -1.68
CA ASN A 326 -14.18 13.23 -0.62
C ASN A 326 -12.93 12.37 -0.85
N SER A 327 -13.10 11.11 -1.29
CA SER A 327 -11.96 10.25 -1.62
C SER A 327 -11.09 10.85 -2.74
N CYS A 328 -11.71 11.44 -3.78
CA CYS A 328 -10.97 12.12 -4.84
C CYS A 328 -10.25 13.37 -4.32
N ALA A 329 -10.90 14.14 -3.45
CA ALA A 329 -10.31 15.31 -2.81
C ALA A 329 -9.09 14.95 -1.93
N ASP A 330 -9.19 13.88 -1.14
CA ASP A 330 -8.10 13.39 -0.30
C ASP A 330 -6.91 12.91 -1.16
N ILE A 331 -7.16 12.14 -2.22
CA ILE A 331 -6.10 11.72 -3.15
C ILE A 331 -5.43 12.94 -3.79
N ARG A 332 -6.20 13.93 -4.22
CA ARG A 332 -5.66 15.17 -4.82
C ARG A 332 -4.82 15.95 -3.81
N TYR A 333 -5.28 16.07 -2.57
CA TYR A 333 -4.53 16.73 -1.50
C TYR A 333 -3.13 16.13 -1.35
N PHE A 334 -3.03 14.81 -1.19
CA PHE A 334 -1.73 14.14 -1.05
C PHE A 334 -0.88 14.17 -2.34
N LEU A 335 -1.51 14.15 -3.52
CA LEU A 335 -0.81 14.30 -4.79
C LEU A 335 -0.09 15.65 -4.87
N GLU A 336 -0.78 16.73 -4.49
CA GLU A 336 -0.27 18.11 -4.54
C GLU A 336 0.77 18.40 -3.45
N HIS A 337 0.71 17.74 -2.30
CA HIS A 337 1.59 18.03 -1.16
C HIS A 337 2.79 17.09 -1.05
N SER A 338 2.72 15.88 -1.60
CA SER A 338 3.78 14.86 -1.45
C SER A 338 4.58 14.59 -2.72
N ILE A 339 4.05 14.92 -3.90
CA ILE A 339 4.65 14.56 -5.19
C ILE A 339 4.95 15.78 -6.07
N VAL A 340 3.96 16.67 -6.27
CA VAL A 340 4.07 17.86 -7.14
C VAL A 340 4.90 18.96 -6.48
#